data_AF-Q5VPK4-F1
#
_entry.id   AF-Q5VPK4-F1
#
_cell.length_a   1.000
_cell.length_b   1.000
_cell.length_c   1.000
_cell.angle_alpha   90.00
_cell.angle_beta   90.00
_cell.angle_gamma   90.00
#
_symmetry.space_group_name_H-M   'P 1'
#
loop_
_entity.id
_entity.type
_entity.pdbx_description
1 polymer ?
#
loop_
_entity_poly.entity_id
_entity_poly.type
_entity_poly.pdbx_seq_one_letter_code
_entity_poly.pdbx_strand_id
1 'polypeptide(L)'
;MLWRYLVESGGRLLQVIRLFGYPFPLSHDDVLEDPRTLSFVVYEADLSNGSRMWRRVESLGGQALFVGTHGSKSVPAVECGAQEDCIYFISDYNRPYSANPLGDSGIYNMRNEMITPLVRLVSGNRHSGVYYQWRHPRWFFPADGAI
;
A
#
# COMPACT_ATOMS: atom_id res chain seq x y z
N MET A 1 5.69 2.25 -13.65
CA MET A 1 6.79 2.14 -12.67
C MET A 1 6.45 1.06 -11.64
N LEU A 2 7.44 0.50 -10.94
CA LEU A 2 7.25 -0.62 -10.02
C LEU A 2 7.95 -0.37 -8.68
N TRP A 3 7.26 -0.61 -7.57
CA TRP A 3 7.84 -0.71 -6.23
C TRP A 3 7.70 -2.13 -5.67
N ARG A 4 8.64 -2.53 -4.84
CA ARG A 4 8.71 -3.88 -4.26
C ARG A 4 8.83 -3.79 -2.76
N TYR A 5 8.03 -4.58 -2.06
CA TYR A 5 8.09 -4.72 -0.61
C TYR A 5 8.24 -6.19 -0.25
N LEU A 6 8.96 -6.46 0.83
CA LEU A 6 9.03 -7.79 1.43
C LEU A 6 8.20 -7.78 2.71
N VAL A 7 7.39 -8.80 2.88
CA VAL A 7 6.51 -8.95 4.04
C VAL A 7 6.61 -10.38 4.56
N GLU A 8 6.93 -10.52 5.84
CA GLU A 8 6.77 -11.80 6.54
C GLU A 8 5.30 -11.94 6.96
N SER A 9 4.73 -13.13 6.74
CA SER A 9 3.32 -13.40 7.01
C SER A 9 3.09 -14.85 7.45
N GLY A 10 3.26 -15.12 8.74
CA GLY A 10 2.95 -16.42 9.34
C GLY A 10 3.89 -17.52 8.86
N GLY A 11 5.20 -17.23 8.81
CA GLY A 11 6.25 -18.11 8.31
C GLY A 11 6.46 -18.06 6.79
N ARG A 12 5.59 -17.36 6.05
CA ARG A 12 5.72 -17.14 4.60
C ARG A 12 6.45 -15.83 4.32
N LEU A 13 7.33 -15.85 3.31
CA LEU A 13 7.95 -14.63 2.80
C LEU A 13 7.23 -14.19 1.52
N LEU A 14 6.60 -13.02 1.56
CA LEU A 14 5.85 -12.45 0.45
C LEU A 14 6.62 -11.29 -0.19
N GLN A 15 6.67 -11.27 -1.52
CA GLN A 15 7.05 -10.10 -2.31
C GLN A 15 5.79 -9.44 -2.86
N VAL A 16 5.55 -8.20 -2.45
CA VAL A 16 4.44 -7.38 -2.92
C VAL A 16 4.98 -6.40 -3.96
N ILE A 17 4.45 -6.45 -5.18
CA ILE A 17 4.82 -5.57 -6.29
C ILE A 17 3.69 -4.59 -6.51
N ARG A 18 3.98 -3.28 -6.37
CA ARG A 18 3.06 -2.19 -6.66
C ARG A 18 3.31 -1.65 -8.05
N LEU A 19 2.27 -1.67 -8.89
CA LEU A 19 2.27 -1.04 -10.20
C LEU A 19 1.66 0.36 -10.06
N PHE A 20 2.37 1.38 -10.54
CA PHE A 20 1.86 2.75 -10.57
C PHE A 20 2.28 3.45 -11.86
N GLY A 21 1.43 4.37 -12.32
CA GLY A 21 1.62 5.06 -13.60
C GLY A 21 0.66 6.23 -13.76
N TYR A 22 0.80 6.92 -14.88
CA TYR A 22 -0.07 8.04 -15.22
C TYR A 22 -1.43 7.51 -15.72
N PRO A 23 -2.54 8.04 -15.21
CA PRO A 23 -3.85 7.67 -15.71
C PRO A 23 -4.04 8.16 -17.15
N PHE A 24 -4.70 7.35 -17.98
CA PHE A 24 -5.08 7.69 -19.34
C PHE A 24 -6.61 7.71 -19.48
N PRO A 25 -7.18 8.61 -20.30
CA PRO A 25 -6.50 9.69 -21.03
C PRO A 25 -6.03 10.80 -20.08
N LEU A 26 -4.92 11.44 -20.43
CA LEU A 26 -4.45 12.66 -19.77
C LEU A 26 -5.50 13.76 -20.02
N SER A 27 -6.08 14.33 -18.97
CA SER A 27 -7.02 15.44 -19.11
C SER A 27 -6.29 16.69 -19.61
N HIS A 28 -6.85 17.40 -20.59
CA HIS A 28 -6.21 18.58 -21.22
C HIS A 28 -5.90 19.76 -20.27
N ASP A 29 -6.36 19.72 -19.01
CA ASP A 29 -6.04 20.70 -17.95
C ASP A 29 -4.79 20.27 -17.16
N ASP A 30 -3.70 19.95 -17.87
CA ASP A 30 -2.47 19.32 -17.37
C ASP A 30 -1.66 20.23 -16.42
N VAL A 31 -2.09 20.32 -15.16
CA VAL A 31 -1.14 20.27 -14.05
C VAL A 31 -0.75 18.80 -13.92
N LEU A 32 0.34 18.40 -14.58
CA LEU A 32 0.98 17.07 -14.55
C LEU A 32 0.32 16.12 -13.53
N GLU A 33 -0.71 15.36 -13.96
CA GLU A 33 -1.38 14.44 -13.03
C GLU A 33 -0.34 13.49 -12.47
N ASP A 34 -0.23 13.40 -11.15
CA ASP A 34 0.78 12.54 -10.56
C ASP A 34 0.52 11.06 -10.83
N PRO A 35 1.56 10.22 -10.86
CA PRO A 35 1.38 8.80 -11.05
C PRO A 35 0.58 8.21 -9.89
N ARG A 36 -0.42 7.40 -10.22
CA ARG A 36 -1.32 6.73 -9.28
C ARG A 36 -1.06 5.24 -9.27
N THR A 37 -1.36 4.62 -8.13
CA THR A 37 -1.33 3.17 -8.02
C THR A 37 -2.42 2.56 -8.91
N LEU A 38 -2.02 1.59 -9.73
CA LEU A 38 -2.88 0.90 -10.69
C LEU A 38 -3.30 -0.47 -10.17
N SER A 39 -2.36 -1.22 -9.60
CA SER A 39 -2.62 -2.56 -9.07
C SER A 39 -1.47 -3.07 -8.20
N PHE A 40 -1.69 -4.22 -7.57
CA PHE A 40 -0.66 -4.97 -6.87
C PHE A 40 -0.62 -6.42 -7.36
N VAL A 41 0.57 -7.02 -7.30
CA VAL A 41 0.76 -8.46 -7.48
C VAL A 41 1.56 -8.98 -6.31
N VAL A 42 1.12 -10.08 -5.71
CA VAL A 42 1.78 -10.70 -4.56
C VAL A 42 2.35 -12.05 -4.99
N TYR A 43 3.60 -12.28 -4.60
CA TYR A 43 4.28 -13.55 -4.78
C TYR A 43 4.74 -14.10 -3.43
N GLU A 44 4.62 -15.40 -3.25
CA GLU A 44 5.21 -16.14 -2.14
C GLU A 44 6.54 -16.75 -2.59
N ALA A 45 7.57 -16.66 -1.73
CA ALA A 45 8.83 -17.34 -1.95
C ALA A 45 8.66 -18.85 -1.69
N ASP A 46 8.94 -19.67 -2.70
CA ASP A 46 9.12 -21.10 -2.50
C ASP A 46 10.53 -21.33 -1.94
N LEU A 47 10.60 -21.58 -0.63
CA LEU A 47 11.87 -21.84 0.07
C LEU A 47 12.19 -23.34 0.16
N SER A 48 11.40 -24.21 -0.47
CA SER A 48 11.64 -25.66 -0.43
C SER A 48 12.80 -26.09 -1.34
N ASN A 49 13.70 -26.91 -0.79
CA ASN A 49 14.77 -27.67 -1.46
C ASN A 49 15.40 -27.05 -2.72
N GLY A 50 15.88 -25.81 -2.63
CA GLY A 50 16.76 -25.19 -3.63
C GLY A 50 16.06 -24.52 -4.81
N SER A 51 14.73 -24.54 -4.88
CA SER A 51 14.02 -23.65 -5.79
C SER A 51 14.08 -22.23 -5.23
N ARG A 52 14.40 -21.23 -6.08
CA ARG A 52 14.37 -19.79 -5.73
C ARG A 52 13.20 -19.11 -6.43
N MET A 53 12.08 -19.83 -6.53
CA MET A 53 10.95 -19.42 -7.35
C MET A 53 9.96 -18.57 -6.55
N TRP A 54 9.43 -17.54 -7.19
CA TRP A 54 8.35 -16.72 -6.68
C TRP A 54 7.04 -17.21 -7.30
N ARG A 55 6.06 -17.59 -6.48
CA ARG A 55 4.76 -18.09 -6.92
C ARG A 55 3.69 -17.05 -6.67
N ARG A 56 2.91 -16.68 -7.69
CA ARG A 56 1.83 -15.69 -7.51
C ARG A 56 0.78 -16.26 -6.56
N VAL A 57 0.31 -15.45 -5.61
CA VAL A 57 -0.77 -15.81 -4.70
C VAL A 57 -1.95 -14.86 -4.89
N GLU A 58 -3.16 -15.39 -4.77
CA GLU A 58 -4.42 -14.65 -4.92
C GLU A 58 -5.12 -14.41 -3.58
N SER A 59 -4.67 -15.07 -2.52
CA SER A 59 -5.13 -14.88 -1.15
C SER A 59 -3.96 -14.85 -0.16
N LEU A 60 -4.14 -14.06 0.87
CA LEU A 60 -3.26 -13.90 2.02
C LEU A 60 -3.63 -14.85 3.17
N GLY A 61 -4.72 -15.62 3.06
CA GLY A 61 -5.12 -16.60 4.07
C GLY A 61 -5.57 -15.96 5.39
N GLY A 62 -6.52 -15.03 5.34
CA GLY A 62 -7.06 -14.34 6.52
C GLY A 62 -6.20 -13.19 7.05
N GLN A 63 -5.13 -12.85 6.33
CA GLN A 63 -4.23 -11.74 6.67
C GLN A 63 -4.54 -10.48 5.85
N ALA A 64 -4.09 -9.35 6.36
CA ALA A 64 -4.00 -8.08 5.64
C ALA A 64 -2.54 -7.60 5.65
N LEU A 65 -2.07 -7.01 4.55
CA LEU A 65 -0.70 -6.47 4.47
C LEU A 65 -0.73 -4.96 4.61
N PHE A 66 0.19 -4.42 5.41
CA PHE A 66 0.50 -3.01 5.47
C PHE A 66 1.87 -2.81 4.82
N VAL A 67 1.94 -2.07 3.71
CA VAL A 67 3.18 -1.89 2.94
C VAL A 67 3.59 -0.43 2.82
N GLY A 68 4.89 -0.20 2.90
CA GLY A 68 5.53 1.09 2.66
C GLY A 68 7.05 0.96 2.62
N THR A 69 7.73 1.99 2.13
CA THR A 69 9.19 2.07 1.96
C THR A 69 9.99 1.94 3.25
N HIS A 70 9.37 2.23 4.39
CA HIS A 70 10.01 2.21 5.69
C HIS A 70 9.68 0.99 6.55
N GLY A 71 8.91 0.05 6.00
CA GLY A 71 8.51 -1.15 6.71
C GLY A 71 7.20 -1.70 6.18
N SER A 72 7.08 -3.02 6.23
CA SER A 72 5.85 -3.72 5.91
C SER A 72 5.54 -4.73 7.01
N LYS A 73 4.27 -4.97 7.30
CA LYS A 73 3.82 -5.95 8.29
C LYS A 73 2.59 -6.67 7.77
N SER A 74 2.49 -7.97 8.08
CA SER A 74 1.26 -8.74 7.96
C SER A 74 0.54 -8.76 9.30
N VAL A 75 -0.78 -8.64 9.28
CA VAL A 75 -1.60 -8.74 10.49
C VAL A 75 -2.80 -9.66 10.27
N PRO A 76 -3.28 -10.36 11.31
CA PRO A 76 -4.56 -11.05 11.25
C PRO A 76 -5.68 -10.05 11.01
N ALA A 77 -6.38 -10.16 9.88
CA ALA A 77 -7.27 -9.09 9.43
C ALA A 77 -8.42 -8.88 10.41
N VAL A 78 -9.08 -9.97 10.81
CA VAL A 78 -10.25 -9.95 11.71
C VAL A 78 -9.90 -9.35 13.07
N GLU A 79 -8.76 -9.74 13.66
CA GLU A 79 -8.34 -9.29 14.99
C GLU A 79 -8.01 -7.79 15.00
N CYS A 80 -7.53 -7.27 13.88
CA CYS A 80 -7.16 -5.86 13.71
C CYS A 80 -8.27 -5.00 13.09
N GLY A 81 -9.47 -5.55 12.86
CA GLY A 81 -10.57 -4.84 12.19
C GLY A 81 -10.27 -4.45 10.73
N ALA A 82 -9.29 -5.11 10.12
CA ALA A 82 -8.92 -4.95 8.72
C ALA A 82 -9.70 -5.91 7.83
N GLN A 83 -9.70 -5.65 6.53
CA GLN A 83 -10.28 -6.55 5.54
C GLN A 83 -9.25 -7.62 5.14
N GLU A 84 -9.68 -8.88 5.07
CA GLU A 84 -8.87 -9.98 4.55
C GLU A 84 -8.50 -9.77 3.09
N ASP A 85 -7.34 -10.30 2.68
CA ASP A 85 -6.88 -10.24 1.28
C ASP A 85 -6.76 -8.79 0.77
N CYS A 86 -6.48 -7.86 1.68
CA CYS A 86 -6.26 -6.45 1.37
C CYS A 86 -4.82 -6.02 1.64
N ILE A 87 -4.35 -5.10 0.80
CA ILE A 87 -3.06 -4.43 0.93
C ILE A 87 -3.32 -2.95 1.22
N TYR A 88 -2.99 -2.54 2.44
CA TYR A 88 -3.01 -1.17 2.91
C TYR A 88 -1.67 -0.54 2.55
N PHE A 89 -1.68 0.47 1.70
CA PHE A 89 -0.46 1.09 1.21
C PHE A 89 -0.48 2.59 1.44
N ILE A 90 0.69 3.11 1.76
CA ILE A 90 0.93 4.54 1.89
C ILE A 90 1.71 5.06 0.69
N SER A 91 1.58 6.36 0.44
CA SER A 91 2.30 7.03 -0.62
C SER A 91 3.77 7.13 -0.26
N ASP A 92 4.65 6.49 -1.04
CA ASP A 92 6.09 6.49 -0.72
C ASP A 92 6.91 7.57 -1.44
N TYR A 93 6.28 8.43 -2.23
CA TYR A 93 6.97 9.53 -2.90
C TYR A 93 6.88 10.79 -2.04
N ASN A 94 7.97 11.55 -2.01
CA ASN A 94 7.99 12.82 -1.29
C ASN A 94 7.16 13.83 -2.09
N ARG A 95 6.16 14.43 -1.45
CA ARG A 95 5.47 15.59 -2.01
C ARG A 95 5.66 16.77 -1.08
N PRO A 96 6.79 17.50 -1.18
CA PRO A 96 6.85 18.80 -0.57
C PRO A 96 5.71 19.62 -1.18
N TYR A 97 4.88 20.23 -0.33
CA TYR A 97 3.78 21.10 -0.75
C TYR A 97 2.55 20.38 -1.37
N SER A 98 2.23 19.13 -0.98
CA SER A 98 0.91 18.58 -1.31
C SER A 98 -0.18 19.06 -0.33
N ALA A 99 -1.34 19.44 -0.87
CA ALA A 99 -2.54 19.68 -0.07
C ALA A 99 -3.10 18.39 0.56
N ASN A 100 -2.69 17.24 0.04
CA ASN A 100 -3.09 15.92 0.49
C ASN A 100 -1.86 15.17 1.07
N PRO A 101 -1.75 15.05 2.40
CA PRO A 101 -0.62 14.36 3.05
C PRO A 101 -0.62 12.84 2.80
N LEU A 102 -1.78 12.26 2.44
CA LEU A 102 -1.90 10.85 2.11
C LEU A 102 -1.63 10.56 0.64
N GLY A 103 -1.48 11.55 -0.24
CA GLY A 103 -1.17 11.33 -1.65
C GLY A 103 -2.08 10.27 -2.30
N ASP A 104 -1.46 9.27 -2.93
CA ASP A 104 -2.17 8.12 -3.53
C ASP A 104 -2.42 6.94 -2.58
N SER A 105 -2.22 7.10 -1.26
CA SER A 105 -2.43 6.01 -0.29
C SER A 105 -3.84 5.42 -0.39
N GLY A 106 -3.95 4.12 -0.17
CA GLY A 106 -5.17 3.38 -0.43
C GLY A 106 -5.20 1.99 0.19
N ILE A 107 -6.30 1.32 -0.09
CA ILE A 107 -6.53 -0.08 0.21
C ILE A 107 -6.76 -0.78 -1.12
N TYR A 108 -5.90 -1.72 -1.48
CA TYR A 108 -6.11 -2.60 -2.62
C TYR A 108 -6.73 -3.91 -2.14
N ASN A 109 -7.85 -4.30 -2.72
CA ASN A 109 -8.49 -5.57 -2.42
C ASN A 109 -8.11 -6.59 -3.49
N MET A 110 -7.43 -7.67 -3.09
CA MET A 110 -6.93 -8.68 -4.02
C MET A 110 -8.05 -9.53 -4.63
N ARG A 111 -9.21 -9.64 -3.97
CA ARG A 111 -10.33 -10.47 -4.44
C ARG A 111 -11.08 -9.85 -5.62
N ASN A 112 -11.23 -8.52 -5.62
CA ASN A 112 -11.96 -7.79 -6.67
C ASN A 112 -11.10 -6.79 -7.43
N GLU A 113 -9.80 -6.72 -7.12
CA GLU A 113 -8.80 -5.85 -7.72
C GLU A 113 -9.10 -4.34 -7.62
N MET A 114 -9.98 -3.94 -6.70
CA MET A 114 -10.37 -2.55 -6.53
C MET A 114 -9.42 -1.81 -5.58
N ILE A 115 -9.12 -0.56 -5.94
CA ILE A 115 -8.40 0.38 -5.06
C ILE A 115 -9.40 1.35 -4.44
N THR A 116 -9.43 1.40 -3.10
CA THR A 116 -10.17 2.40 -2.32
C THR A 116 -9.20 3.43 -1.76
N PRO A 117 -9.25 4.70 -2.21
CA PRO A 117 -8.34 5.75 -1.72
C PRO A 117 -8.58 6.09 -0.24
N LEU A 118 -7.51 6.17 0.56
CA LEU A 118 -7.62 6.57 1.99
C LEU A 118 -8.02 8.05 2.15
N VAL A 119 -7.76 8.87 1.13
CA VAL A 119 -8.08 10.30 1.12
C VAL A 119 -9.58 10.58 1.30
N ARG A 120 -10.46 9.62 0.95
CA ARG A 120 -11.91 9.71 1.17
C ARG A 120 -12.31 9.49 2.64
N LEU A 121 -11.45 8.87 3.45
CA LEU A 121 -11.68 8.61 4.87
C LEU A 121 -11.29 9.80 5.76
N VAL A 122 -10.51 10.75 5.24
CA VAL A 122 -9.97 11.91 5.99
C VAL A 122 -10.64 13.22 5.55
N SER A 123 -11.86 13.17 5.00
CA SER A 123 -12.60 14.31 4.44
C SER A 123 -13.04 15.39 5.46
N GLY A 124 -12.43 15.46 6.64
CA GLY A 124 -12.61 16.56 7.61
C GLY A 124 -11.41 17.50 7.56
N ASN A 125 -11.64 18.73 7.10
CA ASN A 125 -10.67 19.84 7.03
C ASN A 125 -9.65 19.77 5.90
N ARG A 126 -10.11 20.13 4.70
CA ARG A 126 -9.25 20.81 3.71
C ARG A 126 -8.78 22.13 4.34
N HIS A 127 -7.64 22.13 5.02
CA HIS A 127 -6.99 23.38 5.40
C HIS A 127 -6.56 24.09 4.12
N SER A 128 -7.34 25.10 3.74
CA SER A 128 -7.12 25.96 2.60
C SER A 128 -5.70 26.55 2.64
N GLY A 129 -4.90 26.27 1.61
CA GLY A 129 -3.78 27.13 1.21
C GLY A 129 -2.48 27.04 2.01
N VAL A 130 -2.33 26.15 2.99
CA VAL A 130 -1.05 26.00 3.71
C VAL A 130 -0.30 24.78 3.21
N TYR A 131 0.72 25.03 2.40
CA TYR A 131 1.63 24.00 1.92
C TYR A 131 2.62 23.61 3.02
N TYR A 132 2.37 22.49 3.69
CA TYR A 132 3.32 21.95 4.68
C TYR A 132 4.38 21.08 3.98
N GLN A 133 5.60 21.10 4.51
CA GLN A 133 6.60 20.06 4.22
C GLN A 133 6.21 18.79 4.99
N TRP A 134 5.33 17.98 4.40
CA TRP A 134 4.96 16.70 4.99
C TRP A 134 6.18 15.77 4.99
N ARG A 135 6.49 15.19 6.15
CA ARG A 135 7.37 14.02 6.20
C ARG A 135 6.64 12.83 5.58
N HIS A 136 7.38 11.91 4.99
CA HIS A 136 6.82 10.69 4.41
C HIS A 136 5.91 9.99 5.42
N PRO A 137 4.65 9.66 5.07
CA PRO A 137 3.83 8.83 5.92
C PRO A 137 4.57 7.52 6.19
N ARG A 138 4.33 6.94 7.36
CA ARG A 138 4.94 5.68 7.77
C ARG A 138 3.94 4.88 8.59
N TRP A 139 3.89 3.58 8.33
CA TRP A 139 3.20 2.66 9.21
C TRP A 139 3.90 2.56 10.56
N PHE A 140 3.15 2.77 11.63
CA PHE A 140 3.61 2.47 12.98
C PHE A 140 3.03 1.13 13.40
N PHE A 141 3.91 0.22 13.82
CA PHE A 141 3.53 -1.08 14.35
C PHE A 141 3.92 -1.10 15.83
N PRO A 142 2.97 -1.23 16.75
CA PRO A 142 3.30 -1.39 18.16
C PRO A 142 4.14 -2.67 18.34
N ALA A 143 5.03 -2.65 19.34
CA ALA A 143 5.74 -3.85 19.74
C ALA A 143 4.74 -4.88 20.30
N ASP A 144 4.98 -6.15 20.03
CA ASP A 144 4.11 -7.22 20.52
C ASP A 144 4.13 -7.22 22.06
N GLY A 145 2.96 -7.02 22.69
CA GLY A 145 2.81 -7.00 24.16
C GLY A 145 2.28 -5.71 24.80
N ALA A 146 1.83 -4.72 24.03
CA ALA A 146 1.13 -3.55 24.56
C ALA A 146 -0.39 -3.63 24.29
N ILE A 147 -1.10 -4.43 25.09
CA ILE A 147 -2.54 -4.30 25.34
C ILE A 147 -2.79 -4.50 26.82
#